data_AF-A0AAD6UUA8-F1
#
_entry.id   AF-A0AAD6UUA8-F1
#
_cell.length_a   1.000
_cell.length_b   1.000
_cell.length_c   1.000
_cell.angle_alpha   90.00
_cell.angle_beta   90.00
_cell.angle_gamma   90.00
#
_symmetry.space_group_name_H-M   'P 1'
#
loop_
_entity.id
_entity.type
_entity.pdbx_description
1 polymer ?
#
loop_
_entity_poly.entity_id
_entity_poly.type
_entity_poly.pdbx_seq_one_letter_code
_entity_poly.pdbx_strand_id
1 'polypeptide(L)'
;SVNKYLASSKDKIPSRLRRLMRLVAEVVPRCATTSRKLALHILTTQQSKTQCRFHDIKRNTKAAKEVDKPGDIVGVAFSKSKLPIVGILDCGCDENAALWELFWFKTWSITSLNPGIQTFDRMRNDAGDVLNARQRGFFSQAYTLGSMLNIDDVYTDDPLVPFGSNEYYDRIREIQAHRAIFMLNATLPVNSGFQYVLAKKAKDGDAHMTQPDQ
;
A
#
# COMPACT_ATOMS: atom_id res chain seq x y z
N SER A 1 2.41 -25.41 0.87
CA SER A 1 2.96 -24.11 1.33
C SER A 1 2.00 -22.98 1.01
N VAL A 2 1.91 -21.95 1.86
CA VAL A 2 1.05 -20.76 1.62
C VAL A 2 1.59 -19.88 0.48
N ASN A 3 2.89 -19.95 0.20
CA ASN A 3 3.53 -19.17 -0.87
C ASN A 3 3.03 -19.49 -2.28
N LYS A 4 2.39 -20.66 -2.49
CA LYS A 4 1.82 -21.01 -3.81
C LYS A 4 0.78 -19.99 -4.30
N TYR A 5 0.06 -19.35 -3.37
CA TYR A 5 -0.95 -18.33 -3.68
C TYR A 5 -0.34 -16.97 -4.07
N LEU A 6 0.99 -16.80 -3.91
CA LEU A 6 1.70 -15.63 -4.40
C LEU A 6 2.08 -15.78 -5.88
N ALA A 7 2.29 -17.02 -6.35
CA ALA A 7 2.82 -17.31 -7.68
C ALA A 7 1.73 -17.58 -8.73
N SER A 8 0.52 -18.00 -8.32
CA SER A 8 -0.57 -18.33 -9.24
C SER A 8 -1.85 -17.60 -8.86
N SER A 9 -2.33 -16.76 -9.78
CA SER A 9 -3.65 -16.11 -9.65
C SER A 9 -4.83 -17.07 -9.91
N LYS A 10 -4.55 -18.30 -10.36
CA LYS A 10 -5.57 -19.32 -10.66
C LYS A 10 -6.00 -20.10 -9.41
N ASP A 11 -5.15 -20.17 -8.40
CA ASP A 11 -5.42 -20.91 -7.19
C ASP A 11 -6.36 -20.14 -6.26
N LYS A 12 -7.53 -20.70 -5.97
CA LYS A 12 -8.49 -20.11 -5.03
C LYS A 12 -7.92 -20.17 -3.61
N ILE A 13 -7.65 -19.01 -3.00
CA ILE A 13 -7.22 -18.94 -1.60
C ILE A 13 -8.41 -19.31 -0.69
N PRO A 14 -8.29 -20.29 0.21
CA PRO A 14 -9.35 -20.62 1.17
C PRO A 14 -9.75 -19.41 2.02
N SER A 15 -11.05 -19.24 2.30
CA SER A 15 -11.57 -18.08 3.05
C SER A 15 -10.93 -17.92 4.43
N ARG A 16 -10.71 -19.03 5.15
CA ARG A 16 -10.02 -19.05 6.45
C ARG A 16 -8.58 -18.53 6.33
N LEU A 17 -7.87 -18.95 5.28
CA LEU A 17 -6.51 -18.48 5.04
C LEU A 17 -6.48 -17.00 4.63
N ARG A 18 -7.40 -16.53 3.78
CA ARG A 18 -7.53 -15.10 3.47
C ARG A 18 -7.77 -14.27 4.71
N ARG A 19 -8.61 -14.74 5.63
CA ARG A 19 -8.85 -14.07 6.91
C ARG A 19 -7.58 -14.01 7.76
N LEU A 20 -6.82 -15.10 7.86
CA LEU A 20 -5.52 -15.10 8.55
C LEU A 20 -4.53 -14.13 7.89
N MET A 21 -4.43 -14.14 6.56
CA MET A 21 -3.62 -13.18 5.81
C MET A 21 -4.09 -11.74 6.03
N ARG A 22 -5.35 -11.47 6.33
CA ARG A 22 -5.85 -10.12 6.62
C ARG A 22 -5.60 -9.68 8.06
N LEU A 23 -5.69 -10.60 9.01
CA LEU A 23 -5.75 -10.31 10.44
C LEU A 23 -4.49 -10.67 11.24
N VAL A 24 -3.51 -11.34 10.64
CA VAL A 24 -2.27 -11.74 11.31
C VAL A 24 -1.10 -11.26 10.48
N ALA A 25 -0.26 -10.38 11.01
CA ALA A 25 0.69 -9.63 10.21
C ALA A 25 1.78 -10.54 9.62
N GLU A 26 2.19 -11.55 10.39
CA GLU A 26 3.22 -12.53 10.11
C GLU A 26 2.78 -13.54 9.03
N VAL A 27 1.48 -13.69 8.83
CA VAL A 27 0.94 -14.61 7.83
C VAL A 27 1.10 -13.99 6.44
N VAL A 28 2.13 -14.43 5.73
CA VAL A 28 2.44 -14.05 4.33
C VAL A 28 2.57 -12.53 4.14
N PRO A 29 3.56 -11.85 4.73
CA PRO A 29 3.70 -10.38 4.64
C PRO A 29 3.76 -9.88 3.19
N ARG A 30 4.43 -10.64 2.32
CA ARG A 30 4.57 -10.35 0.87
C ARG A 30 3.24 -10.20 0.14
N CYS A 31 2.14 -10.69 0.69
CA CYS A 31 0.85 -10.57 0.04
C CYS A 31 0.37 -9.11 -0.14
N ALA A 32 0.89 -8.18 0.67
CA ALA A 32 0.60 -6.76 0.55
C ALA A 32 1.54 -6.00 -0.42
N THR A 33 2.54 -6.67 -0.99
CA THR A 33 3.54 -6.06 -1.89
C THR A 33 3.75 -6.85 -3.18
N THR A 34 3.09 -8.00 -3.34
CA THR A 34 3.20 -8.81 -4.57
C THR A 34 2.37 -8.20 -5.70
N SER A 35 1.07 -8.01 -5.50
CA SER A 35 0.22 -7.35 -6.49
C SER A 35 -1.04 -6.77 -5.87
N ARG A 36 -1.56 -5.71 -6.49
CA ARG A 36 -2.85 -5.11 -6.11
C ARG A 36 -3.97 -6.13 -6.09
N LYS A 37 -4.05 -6.97 -7.12
CA LYS A 37 -5.09 -8.00 -7.27
C LYS A 37 -5.07 -8.98 -6.10
N LEU A 38 -3.89 -9.44 -5.67
CA LEU A 38 -3.77 -10.34 -4.52
C LEU A 38 -4.18 -9.64 -3.22
N ALA A 39 -3.72 -8.40 -3.00
CA ALA A 39 -4.07 -7.62 -1.82
C ALA A 39 -5.60 -7.41 -1.70
N LEU A 40 -6.26 -7.05 -2.80
CA LEU A 40 -7.73 -6.96 -2.86
C LEU A 40 -8.43 -8.31 -2.65
N HIS A 41 -7.87 -9.38 -3.21
CA HIS A 41 -8.41 -10.71 -2.99
C HIS A 41 -8.39 -11.08 -1.49
N ILE A 42 -7.33 -10.70 -0.76
CA ILE A 42 -7.22 -10.92 0.69
C ILE A 42 -8.26 -10.13 1.46
N LEU A 43 -8.62 -8.93 1.00
CA LEU A 43 -9.72 -8.12 1.54
C LEU A 43 -11.12 -8.67 1.17
N THR A 44 -11.21 -9.70 0.32
CA THR A 44 -12.49 -10.32 -0.07
C THR A 44 -12.94 -11.40 0.92
N THR A 45 -14.15 -11.25 1.45
CA THR A 45 -14.80 -12.19 2.39
C THR A 45 -15.22 -13.49 1.71
N GLN A 46 -15.83 -14.41 2.46
CA GLN A 46 -16.39 -15.64 1.89
C GLN A 46 -17.60 -15.38 0.98
N GLN A 47 -18.34 -14.31 1.23
CA GLN A 47 -19.52 -13.90 0.45
C GLN A 47 -19.14 -13.04 -0.77
N SER A 48 -17.87 -13.07 -1.19
CA SER A 48 -17.35 -12.25 -2.28
C SER A 48 -17.54 -10.73 -2.08
N LYS A 49 -17.66 -10.29 -0.82
CA LYS A 49 -17.71 -8.88 -0.44
C LYS A 49 -16.33 -8.36 -0.05
N THR A 50 -15.90 -7.23 -0.58
CA THR A 50 -14.64 -6.59 -0.22
C THR A 50 -14.79 -5.78 1.07
N GLN A 51 -13.88 -5.99 2.02
CA GLN A 51 -13.97 -5.39 3.35
C GLN A 51 -12.57 -5.09 3.88
N CYS A 52 -12.35 -3.86 4.32
CA CYS A 52 -11.08 -3.46 4.93
C CYS A 52 -10.84 -4.20 6.26
N ARG A 53 -9.59 -4.19 6.74
CA ARG A 53 -9.20 -4.86 7.98
C ARG A 53 -9.92 -4.31 9.21
N PHE A 54 -10.14 -2.99 9.30
CA PHE A 54 -10.95 -2.40 10.38
C PHE A 54 -12.35 -2.97 10.42
N HIS A 55 -13.07 -2.97 9.30
CA HIS A 55 -14.44 -3.47 9.29
C HIS A 55 -14.48 -4.97 9.61
N ASP A 56 -13.45 -5.76 9.27
CA ASP A 56 -13.38 -7.18 9.64
C ASP A 56 -13.19 -7.36 11.16
N ILE A 57 -12.28 -6.61 11.77
CA ILE A 57 -12.01 -6.63 13.23
C ILE A 57 -13.21 -6.08 14.01
N LYS A 58 -13.81 -5.00 13.53
CA LYS A 58 -14.86 -4.24 14.22
C LYS A 58 -16.27 -4.66 13.82
N ARG A 59 -16.45 -5.74 13.07
CA ARG A 59 -17.71 -6.16 12.41
C ARG A 59 -18.98 -6.04 13.28
N ASN A 60 -18.87 -6.31 14.58
CA ASN A 60 -19.99 -6.33 15.52
C ASN A 60 -20.08 -5.06 16.40
N THR A 61 -19.32 -4.02 16.09
CA THR A 61 -19.27 -2.77 16.88
C THR A 61 -19.99 -1.63 16.16
N LYS A 62 -20.37 -0.59 16.91
CA LYS A 62 -20.92 0.65 16.33
C LYS A 62 -19.93 1.32 15.38
N ALA A 63 -18.64 1.22 15.67
CA ALA A 63 -17.56 1.80 14.86
C ALA A 63 -17.54 1.25 13.42
N ALA A 64 -17.89 -0.03 13.21
CA ALA A 64 -17.99 -0.63 11.88
C ALA A 64 -19.22 -0.20 11.05
N LYS A 65 -20.06 0.68 11.61
CA LYS A 65 -21.21 1.27 10.93
C LYS A 65 -21.06 2.79 10.77
N GLU A 66 -19.92 3.35 11.19
CA GLU A 66 -19.65 4.76 11.01
C GLU A 66 -19.52 5.07 9.52
N VAL A 67 -20.18 6.16 9.12
CA VAL A 67 -20.19 6.72 7.78
C VAL A 67 -19.91 8.22 7.91
N ASP A 68 -19.33 8.80 6.87
CA ASP A 68 -19.01 10.22 6.86
C ASP A 68 -20.31 11.05 6.93
N LYS A 69 -20.30 12.06 7.80
CA LYS A 69 -21.40 13.03 7.96
C LYS A 69 -20.98 14.39 7.39
N PRO A 70 -21.93 15.27 7.03
CA PRO A 70 -21.61 16.65 6.70
C PRO A 70 -20.81 17.32 7.83
N GLY A 71 -19.65 17.89 7.48
CA GLY A 71 -18.71 18.52 8.43
C GLY A 71 -17.60 17.60 8.95
N ASP A 72 -17.62 16.31 8.63
CA ASP A 72 -16.50 15.41 8.93
C ASP A 72 -15.31 15.65 7.97
N ILE A 73 -14.11 15.31 8.43
CA ILE A 73 -12.94 15.17 7.55
C ILE A 73 -13.25 14.07 6.52
N VAL A 74 -13.30 14.46 5.24
CA VAL A 74 -13.71 13.62 4.10
C VAL A 74 -12.72 12.48 3.85
N GLY A 75 -13.21 11.33 3.36
CA GLY A 75 -12.39 10.36 2.60
C GLY A 75 -12.37 8.92 3.14
N VAL A 76 -13.46 8.44 3.77
CA VAL A 76 -13.27 7.47 4.84
C VAL A 76 -14.28 6.32 4.85
N ALA A 77 -15.58 6.63 4.79
CA ALA A 77 -16.61 5.61 4.73
C ALA A 77 -17.85 6.19 4.06
N PHE A 78 -18.02 5.85 2.78
CA PHE A 78 -19.27 6.08 2.07
C PHE A 78 -20.36 5.23 2.71
N SER A 79 -21.56 5.79 2.81
CA SER A 79 -22.75 4.99 3.09
C SER A 79 -22.78 3.80 2.15
N LYS A 80 -23.16 2.62 2.63
CA LYS A 80 -23.30 1.42 1.78
C LYS A 80 -24.23 1.74 0.60
N SER A 81 -23.64 2.09 -0.53
CA SER A 81 -24.36 2.23 -1.78
C SER A 81 -24.82 0.84 -2.21
N LYS A 82 -26.03 0.73 -2.75
CA LYS A 82 -26.50 -0.51 -3.36
C LYS A 82 -25.70 -0.82 -4.64
N LEU A 83 -25.08 0.19 -5.24
CA LEU A 83 -24.31 0.08 -6.46
C LEU A 83 -22.81 0.13 -6.15
N PRO A 84 -22.00 -0.72 -6.82
CA PRO A 84 -20.55 -0.67 -6.69
C PRO A 84 -20.04 0.68 -7.21
N ILE A 85 -19.27 1.37 -6.37
CA ILE A 85 -18.59 2.61 -6.73
C ILE A 85 -17.13 2.24 -7.01
N VAL A 86 -16.59 2.65 -8.16
CA VAL A 86 -15.20 2.37 -8.53
C VAL A 86 -14.27 3.01 -7.49
N GLY A 87 -13.27 2.24 -7.04
CA GLY A 87 -12.33 2.68 -6.00
C GLY A 87 -12.87 2.60 -4.57
N ILE A 88 -14.09 2.11 -4.36
CA ILE A 88 -14.70 1.95 -3.03
C ILE A 88 -15.02 0.47 -2.76
N LEU A 89 -14.66 -0.02 -1.57
CA LEU A 89 -14.96 -1.39 -1.14
C LEU A 89 -16.45 -1.57 -0.79
N ASP A 90 -16.95 -2.81 -0.73
CA ASP A 90 -18.33 -3.09 -0.28
C ASP A 90 -18.60 -2.64 1.17
N CYS A 91 -17.55 -2.46 1.98
CA CYS A 91 -17.66 -1.88 3.32
C CYS A 91 -17.75 -0.35 3.33
N GLY A 92 -17.72 0.32 2.18
CA GLY A 92 -17.80 1.77 2.03
C GLY A 92 -16.47 2.51 2.15
N CYS A 93 -15.36 1.82 2.44
CA CYS A 93 -14.05 2.47 2.55
C CYS A 93 -13.40 2.68 1.19
N ASP A 94 -12.59 3.74 1.07
CA ASP A 94 -11.67 3.93 -0.05
C ASP A 94 -10.72 2.73 -0.21
N GLU A 95 -10.58 2.26 -1.43
CA GLU A 95 -9.79 1.08 -1.78
C GLU A 95 -8.29 1.32 -1.53
N ASN A 96 -7.76 2.47 -1.94
CA ASN A 96 -6.34 2.79 -1.78
C ASN A 96 -5.99 2.93 -0.30
N ALA A 97 -6.83 3.57 0.50
CA ALA A 97 -6.64 3.69 1.94
C ALA A 97 -6.66 2.31 2.64
N ALA A 98 -7.55 1.41 2.21
CA ALA A 98 -7.59 0.05 2.73
C ALA A 98 -6.36 -0.78 2.34
N LEU A 99 -5.84 -0.59 1.13
CA LEU A 99 -4.63 -1.25 0.65
C LEU A 99 -3.37 -0.70 1.33
N TRP A 100 -3.28 0.61 1.54
CA TRP A 100 -2.21 1.24 2.32
C TRP A 100 -2.18 0.71 3.75
N GLU A 101 -3.34 0.62 4.39
CA GLU A 101 -3.44 0.07 5.74
C GLU A 101 -3.04 -1.41 5.80
N LEU A 102 -3.40 -2.22 4.79
CA LEU A 102 -2.92 -3.59 4.68
C LEU A 102 -1.39 -3.63 4.51
N PHE A 103 -0.82 -2.76 3.67
CA PHE A 103 0.61 -2.64 3.47
C PHE A 103 1.35 -2.33 4.77
N TRP A 104 0.97 -1.27 5.49
CA TRP A 104 1.60 -0.92 6.77
C TRP A 104 1.44 -2.03 7.80
N PHE A 105 0.25 -2.60 7.91
CA PHE A 105 0.01 -3.71 8.82
C PHE A 105 0.93 -4.91 8.57
N LYS A 106 1.23 -5.21 7.30
CA LYS A 106 2.10 -6.33 6.93
C LYS A 106 3.58 -6.04 7.07
N THR A 107 3.98 -4.80 6.87
CA THR A 107 5.39 -4.45 6.62
C THR A 107 6.00 -3.56 7.70
N TRP A 108 5.20 -2.85 8.47
CA TRP A 108 5.69 -1.90 9.47
C TRP A 108 5.70 -2.49 10.87
N SER A 109 6.71 -2.05 11.61
CA SER A 109 6.91 -2.30 13.03
C SER A 109 6.97 -0.94 13.73
N ILE A 110 6.29 -0.80 14.88
CA ILE A 110 6.25 0.48 15.62
C ILE A 110 6.95 0.28 16.96
N THR A 111 8.20 0.72 17.03
CA THR A 111 8.97 0.67 18.26
C THR A 111 8.74 1.95 19.07
N SER A 112 8.39 1.79 20.35
CA SER A 112 8.39 2.89 21.31
C SER A 112 9.83 3.31 21.63
N LEU A 113 10.08 4.63 21.65
CA LEU A 113 11.34 5.18 22.14
C LEU A 113 11.43 5.20 23.68
N ASN A 114 10.29 4.99 24.36
CA ASN A 114 10.28 4.87 25.82
C ASN A 114 10.79 3.48 26.22
N PRO A 115 11.92 3.37 26.95
CA PRO A 115 12.51 2.09 27.33
C PRO A 115 11.64 1.27 28.30
N GLY A 116 10.67 1.89 28.97
CA GLY A 116 9.72 1.21 29.87
C GLY A 116 8.50 0.60 29.17
N ILE A 117 8.32 0.84 27.87
CA ILE A 117 7.22 0.29 27.09
C ILE A 117 7.77 -0.87 26.26
N GLN A 118 7.23 -2.07 26.45
CA GLN A 118 7.57 -3.22 25.62
C GLN A 118 7.34 -2.86 24.14
N THR A 119 8.34 -3.13 23.32
CA THR A 119 8.32 -2.95 21.87
C THR A 119 7.06 -3.58 21.29
N PHE A 120 6.24 -2.81 20.59
CA PHE A 120 5.13 -3.36 19.83
C PHE A 120 5.65 -3.73 18.45
N ASP A 121 5.92 -5.02 18.25
CA ASP A 121 6.61 -5.44 17.04
C ASP A 121 5.85 -5.07 15.77
N ARG A 122 4.53 -4.76 15.82
CA ARG A 122 3.67 -4.39 14.69
C ARG A 122 2.44 -3.58 15.13
N MET A 123 1.77 -2.92 14.18
CA MET A 123 0.40 -2.40 14.41
C MET A 123 -0.48 -3.53 14.95
N ARG A 124 -1.03 -3.41 16.17
CA ARG A 124 -1.71 -4.55 16.81
C ARG A 124 -2.98 -4.94 16.03
N ASN A 125 -3.36 -6.20 16.22
CA ASN A 125 -4.60 -6.78 15.71
C ASN A 125 -5.77 -6.69 16.68
N ASP A 126 -5.55 -6.07 17.85
CA ASP A 126 -6.61 -5.87 18.81
C ASP A 126 -7.56 -4.77 18.35
N ALA A 127 -8.74 -4.74 18.97
CA ALA A 127 -9.75 -3.74 18.64
C ALA A 127 -9.32 -2.32 19.05
N GLY A 128 -8.27 -2.14 19.86
CA GLY A 128 -7.86 -0.83 20.38
C GLY A 128 -6.97 -0.05 19.42
N ASP A 129 -6.12 -0.75 18.67
CA ASP A 129 -4.98 -0.16 17.96
C ASP A 129 -5.17 -0.05 16.43
N VAL A 130 -6.38 -0.31 15.98
CA VAL A 130 -6.70 -0.21 14.55
C VAL A 130 -7.13 1.22 14.26
N LEU A 131 -6.33 1.91 13.43
CA LEU A 131 -6.70 3.23 12.89
C LEU A 131 -8.16 3.20 12.47
N ASN A 132 -8.98 4.11 13.01
CA ASN A 132 -10.36 4.21 12.57
C ASN A 132 -10.39 4.62 11.09
N ALA A 133 -11.56 4.53 10.48
CA ALA A 133 -11.69 4.83 9.06
C ALA A 133 -11.11 6.23 8.73
N ARG A 134 -11.32 7.24 9.61
CA ARG A 134 -10.92 8.63 9.37
C ARG A 134 -9.42 8.82 9.38
N GLN A 135 -8.79 8.25 10.40
CA GLN A 135 -7.35 8.25 10.54
C GLN A 135 -6.70 7.59 9.31
N ARG A 136 -7.26 6.50 8.76
CA ARG A 136 -6.70 5.86 7.57
C ARG A 136 -6.70 6.75 6.36
N GLY A 137 -7.83 7.40 6.06
CA GLY A 137 -7.94 8.34 4.94
C GLY A 137 -6.87 9.41 5.05
N PHE A 138 -6.79 10.06 6.23
CA PHE A 138 -5.77 11.04 6.55
C PHE A 138 -4.34 10.50 6.38
N PHE A 139 -4.00 9.38 7.03
CA PHE A 139 -2.65 8.79 6.96
C PHE A 139 -2.31 8.35 5.54
N SER A 140 -3.25 7.83 4.77
CA SER A 140 -3.02 7.39 3.39
C SER A 140 -2.71 8.57 2.47
N GLN A 141 -3.44 9.67 2.63
CA GLN A 141 -3.20 10.90 1.89
C GLN A 141 -1.87 11.54 2.31
N ALA A 142 -1.65 11.69 3.62
CA ALA A 142 -0.41 12.26 4.15
C ALA A 142 0.82 11.44 3.73
N TYR A 143 0.74 10.11 3.78
CA TYR A 143 1.80 9.22 3.32
C TYR A 143 2.02 9.36 1.82
N THR A 144 0.95 9.39 1.02
CA THR A 144 1.06 9.55 -0.44
C THR A 144 1.76 10.85 -0.81
N LEU A 145 1.35 11.95 -0.17
CA LEU A 145 1.95 13.27 -0.39
C LEU A 145 3.41 13.34 0.10
N GLY A 146 3.68 12.88 1.33
CA GLY A 146 4.99 12.99 1.94
C GLY A 146 6.03 12.04 1.36
N SER A 147 5.62 10.83 0.97
CA SER A 147 6.52 9.86 0.34
C SER A 147 6.61 10.05 -1.17
N MET A 148 5.68 10.80 -1.77
CA MET A 148 5.51 10.88 -3.23
C MET A 148 5.27 9.50 -3.86
N LEU A 149 4.65 8.57 -3.12
CA LEU A 149 4.30 7.23 -3.59
C LEU A 149 2.78 7.06 -3.62
N ASN A 150 2.29 6.39 -4.65
CA ASN A 150 0.95 5.85 -4.74
C ASN A 150 1.00 4.39 -4.28
N ILE A 151 -0.16 3.84 -3.93
CA ILE A 151 -0.24 2.45 -3.46
C ILE A 151 0.29 1.47 -4.51
N ASP A 152 0.14 1.77 -5.80
CA ASP A 152 0.58 0.85 -6.84
C ASP A 152 2.12 0.73 -6.94
N ASP A 153 2.86 1.71 -6.42
CA ASP A 153 4.34 1.70 -6.47
C ASP A 153 4.96 0.68 -5.51
N VAL A 154 4.22 0.28 -4.47
CA VAL A 154 4.71 -0.72 -3.50
C VAL A 154 4.57 -2.15 -4.01
N TYR A 155 3.81 -2.35 -5.09
CA TYR A 155 3.68 -3.66 -5.71
C TYR A 155 4.88 -3.94 -6.63
N THR A 156 5.25 -5.21 -6.68
CA THR A 156 6.25 -5.73 -7.61
C THR A 156 5.76 -7.03 -8.20
N ASP A 157 5.44 -6.99 -9.49
CA ASP A 157 5.08 -8.19 -10.24
C ASP A 157 6.28 -9.13 -10.39
N ASP A 158 7.51 -8.65 -10.12
CA ASP A 158 8.71 -9.47 -10.09
C ASP A 158 8.79 -10.28 -8.77
N PRO A 159 8.62 -11.61 -8.82
CA PRO A 159 8.74 -12.46 -7.63
C PRO A 159 10.17 -12.50 -7.07
N LEU A 160 11.18 -12.11 -7.86
CA LEU A 160 12.60 -12.06 -7.52
C LEU A 160 13.00 -10.79 -6.77
N VAL A 161 12.13 -9.78 -6.69
CA VAL A 161 12.37 -8.56 -5.91
C VAL A 161 11.57 -8.65 -4.60
N PRO A 162 12.12 -9.27 -3.53
CA PRO A 162 11.40 -9.34 -2.27
C PRO A 162 11.27 -7.96 -1.63
N PHE A 163 10.16 -7.74 -0.95
CA PHE A 163 10.00 -6.55 -0.11
C PHE A 163 11.14 -6.47 0.91
N GLY A 164 11.74 -5.29 1.04
CA GLY A 164 12.87 -5.04 1.93
C GLY A 164 14.25 -5.36 1.35
N SER A 165 14.33 -5.83 0.10
CA SER A 165 15.62 -5.96 -0.59
C SER A 165 16.17 -4.61 -1.01
N ASN A 166 17.47 -4.54 -1.30
CA ASN A 166 18.09 -3.33 -1.82
C ASN A 166 17.48 -2.93 -3.16
N GLU A 167 17.21 -3.90 -4.03
CA GLU A 167 16.56 -3.70 -5.33
C GLU A 167 15.16 -3.10 -5.18
N TYR A 168 14.38 -3.56 -4.18
CA TYR A 168 13.08 -2.97 -3.87
C TYR A 168 13.23 -1.49 -3.47
N TYR A 169 14.15 -1.18 -2.55
CA TYR A 169 14.37 0.19 -2.09
C TYR A 169 14.94 1.11 -3.18
N ASP A 170 15.83 0.59 -4.03
CA ASP A 170 16.37 1.32 -5.18
C ASP A 170 15.26 1.68 -6.16
N ARG A 171 14.35 0.75 -6.47
CA ARG A 171 13.16 1.03 -7.28
C ARG A 171 12.30 2.13 -6.68
N ILE A 172 11.99 2.05 -5.38
CA ILE A 172 11.18 3.05 -4.69
C ILE A 172 11.85 4.43 -4.75
N ARG A 173 13.16 4.50 -4.47
CA ARG A 173 13.92 5.75 -4.55
C ARG A 173 13.95 6.33 -5.96
N GLU A 174 14.09 5.49 -6.98
CA GLU A 174 14.04 5.90 -8.37
C GLU A 174 12.67 6.51 -8.74
N ILE A 175 11.57 5.88 -8.35
CA ILE A 175 10.21 6.42 -8.54
C ILE A 175 10.07 7.79 -7.86
N GLN A 176 10.53 7.91 -6.62
CA GLN A 176 10.50 9.16 -5.87
C GLN A 176 11.33 10.25 -6.55
N ALA A 177 12.53 9.93 -7.01
CA ALA A 177 13.40 10.87 -7.71
C ALA A 177 12.77 11.36 -9.02
N HIS A 178 12.18 10.46 -9.80
CA HIS A 178 11.45 10.84 -11.03
C HIS A 178 10.29 11.79 -10.76
N ARG A 179 9.49 11.52 -9.71
CA ARG A 179 8.38 12.40 -9.34
C ARG A 179 8.88 13.74 -8.80
N ALA A 180 9.96 13.77 -8.04
CA ALA A 180 10.57 15.01 -7.56
C ALA A 180 11.04 15.88 -8.72
N ILE A 181 11.72 15.29 -9.71
CA ILE A 181 12.14 15.98 -10.93
C ILE A 181 10.94 16.48 -11.72
N PHE A 182 9.88 15.67 -11.85
CA PHE A 182 8.64 16.09 -12.51
C PHE A 182 8.04 17.33 -11.83
N MET A 183 7.93 17.33 -10.49
CA MET A 183 7.44 18.48 -9.74
C MET A 183 8.33 19.71 -9.91
N LEU A 184 9.66 19.55 -9.87
CA LEU A 184 10.60 20.66 -10.09
C LEU A 184 10.49 21.22 -11.51
N ASN A 185 10.33 20.37 -12.52
CA ASN A 185 10.13 20.84 -13.89
C ASN A 185 8.79 21.57 -14.06
N ALA A 186 7.75 21.15 -13.33
CA ALA A 186 6.44 21.81 -13.36
C ALA A 186 6.45 23.21 -12.72
N THR A 187 7.46 23.55 -11.90
CA THR A 187 7.61 24.90 -11.33
C THR A 187 8.48 25.83 -12.17
N LEU A 188 9.15 25.32 -13.22
CA LEU A 188 9.96 26.15 -14.11
C LEU A 188 9.07 27.03 -15.00
N PRO A 189 9.52 28.26 -15.35
CA PRO A 189 8.85 29.06 -16.37
C PRO A 189 8.82 28.32 -17.70
N VAL A 190 7.67 28.38 -18.40
CA VAL A 190 7.43 27.70 -19.69
C VAL A 190 8.49 28.02 -20.75
N ASN A 191 9.11 29.20 -20.67
CA ASN A 191 10.11 29.70 -21.63
C ASN A 191 11.55 29.66 -21.09
N SER A 192 11.81 28.95 -20.00
CA SER A 192 13.14 28.96 -19.36
C SER A 192 14.20 28.23 -20.19
N GLY A 193 13.81 27.27 -21.04
CA GLY A 193 14.74 26.40 -21.76
C GLY A 193 15.53 25.43 -20.86
N PHE A 194 15.28 25.45 -19.54
CA PHE A 194 15.91 24.57 -18.57
C PHE A 194 15.03 23.36 -18.28
N GLN A 195 15.65 22.19 -18.06
CA GLN A 195 14.96 20.98 -17.60
C GLN A 195 15.88 20.19 -16.66
N TYR A 196 15.36 19.81 -15.50
CA TYR A 196 15.99 18.83 -14.63
C TYR A 196 15.79 17.42 -15.20
N VAL A 197 16.87 16.63 -15.23
CA VAL A 197 16.85 15.23 -15.67
C VAL A 197 17.57 14.34 -14.68
N LEU A 198 17.12 13.09 -14.54
CA LEU A 198 17.79 12.11 -13.69
C LEU A 198 18.96 11.51 -14.48
N ALA A 199 20.19 11.78 -14.07
CA ALA A 199 21.38 11.16 -14.65
C ALA A 199 21.78 9.95 -13.78
N LYS A 200 21.73 8.74 -14.33
CA LYS A 200 22.38 7.58 -13.71
C LYS A 200 23.85 7.63 -14.05
N LYS A 201 24.72 7.75 -13.05
CA LYS A 201 26.15 7.56 -13.25
C LYS A 201 26.37 6.10 -13.65
N ALA A 202 26.88 5.86 -14.85
CA ALA A 202 27.35 4.53 -15.22
C ALA A 202 28.34 4.08 -14.13
N LYS A 203 28.16 2.87 -13.60
CA LYS A 203 29.20 2.27 -12.78
C LYS A 203 30.43 2.17 -13.68
N ASP A 204 31.49 2.87 -13.32
CA ASP A 204 32.77 2.82 -14.01
C ASP A 204 33.19 1.34 -14.10
N GLY A 205 33.05 0.71 -15.27
CA GLY A 205 33.23 -0.73 -15.42
C GLY A 205 32.91 -1.34 -16.79
N ASP A 206 31.88 -0.87 -17.51
CA ASP A 206 31.52 -1.42 -18.83
C ASP A 206 31.61 -0.36 -19.94
N ALA A 207 32.83 0.03 -20.28
CA ALA A 207 33.11 0.73 -21.52
C ALA A 207 33.32 -0.28 -22.65
N HIS A 208 32.26 -0.95 -23.11
CA HIS A 208 32.27 -1.48 -24.47
C HIS A 208 31.91 -0.33 -25.41
N MET A 209 32.94 0.33 -25.93
CA MET A 209 32.82 1.19 -27.10
C MET A 209 32.26 0.37 -28.26
N THR A 210 30.98 0.55 -28.55
CA THR A 210 30.48 0.30 -29.90
C THR A 210 30.89 1.50 -30.73
N GLN A 211 31.89 1.31 -31.59
CA GLN A 211 32.17 2.29 -32.63
C GLN A 211 30.98 2.31 -33.61
N PRO A 212 30.56 3.49 -34.08
CA PRO A 212 29.58 3.57 -35.15
C PRO A 212 30.20 3.01 -36.44
N ASP A 213 29.48 2.09 -37.07
CA ASP A 213 29.78 1.61 -38.42
C ASP A 213 29.88 2.82 -39.38
N GLN A 214 31.00 2.89 -40.11
CA GLN A 214 31.23 3.81 -41.22
C GLN A 214 30.68 3.24 -42.52
#